data_AF-A0A2N7VFA8-F1
#
_entry.id   AF-A0A2N7VFA8-F1
#
_cell.length_a   1.000
_cell.length_b   1.000
_cell.length_c   1.000
_cell.angle_alpha   90.00
_cell.angle_beta   90.00
_cell.angle_gamma   90.00
#
_symmetry.space_group_name_H-M   'P 1'
#
loop_
_entity.id
_entity.type
_entity.pdbx_description
1 polymer ?
#
loop_
_entity_poly.entity_id
_entity_poly.type
_entity_poly.pdbx_seq_one_letter_code
_entity_poly.pdbx_strand_id
1 'polypeptide(L)' 'MSRTSAVGLLVDTRQALVADMHDKPAHEAERSQQMIHEVERLLLDVRVGRTREFKLEFPNRMHVIVSD' A
#
# COMPACT_ATOMS: atom_id res chain seq x y z
N MET A 1 0.60 7.91 -13.20
CA MET A 1 1.89 8.23 -12.56
C MET A 1 2.94 7.20 -12.98
N SER A 2 4.23 7.53 -12.93
CA SER A 2 5.29 6.57 -13.30
C SER A 2 5.31 5.35 -12.37
N ARG A 3 5.83 4.23 -12.86
CA ARG A 3 6.00 3.02 -12.04
C ARG A 3 6.86 3.28 -10.80
N THR A 4 7.95 4.03 -10.93
CA THR A 4 8.84 4.36 -9.81
C THR A 4 8.10 5.18 -8.75
N SER A 5 7.30 6.17 -9.16
CA SER A 5 6.48 6.96 -8.23
C SER A 5 5.42 6.11 -7.54
N ALA A 6 4.79 5.17 -8.26
CA ALA A 6 3.82 4.25 -7.69
C ALA A 6 4.45 3.31 -6.65
N VAL A 7 5.66 2.80 -6.92
CA VAL A 7 6.42 1.99 -5.94
C VAL A 7 6.76 2.82 -4.70
N GLY A 8 7.22 4.06 -4.87
CA GLY A 8 7.48 4.97 -3.75
C GLY A 8 6.25 5.17 -2.86
N LEU A 9 5.10 5.48 -3.48
CA LEU A 9 3.82 5.62 -2.77
C LEU A 9 3.46 4.37 -1.95
N LEU A 10 3.66 3.16 -2.50
CA LEU A 10 3.36 1.91 -1.81
C LEU A 10 4.30 1.66 -0.63
N VAL A 11 5.59 2.03 -0.76
CA VAL A 11 6.55 1.96 0.35
C VAL A 11 6.15 2.90 1.48
N ASP A 12 5.80 4.15 1.16
CA ASP A 12 5.36 5.14 2.14
C ASP A 12 4.07 4.71 2.84
N THR A 13 3.12 4.15 2.07
CA THR A 13 1.86 3.60 2.60
C THR A 13 2.12 2.46 3.58
N ARG A 14 3.05 1.55 3.26
CA ARG A 14 3.44 0.45 4.17
C ARG A 14 4.03 0.99 5.47
N GLN A 15 4.91 2.00 5.41
CA GLN A 15 5.51 2.60 6.60
C GLN A 15 4.43 3.25 7.49
N ALA A 16 3.49 3.97 6.87
CA ALA A 16 2.38 4.58 7.60
C ALA A 16 1.48 3.53 8.28
N LEU A 17 1.19 2.40 7.61
CA LEU A 17 0.41 1.30 8.20
C LEU A 17 1.12 0.64 9.39
N VAL A 18 2.43 0.44 9.29
CA VAL A 18 3.23 -0.15 10.38
C VAL A 18 3.30 0.78 11.60
N ALA A 19 3.42 2.09 11.36
CA ALA A 19 3.39 3.09 12.43
C ALA A 19 2.01 3.13 13.10
N ASP A 20 0.93 3.21 12.32
CA ASP A 20 -0.45 3.21 12.81
C ASP A 20 -0.80 1.92 13.59
N MET A 21 -0.26 0.77 13.20
CA MET A 21 -0.45 -0.50 13.92
C MET A 21 0.15 -0.49 15.33
N HIS A 22 1.27 0.21 15.56
CA HIS A 22 1.90 0.26 16.88
C HIS A 22 1.06 1.03 17.91
N ASP A 23 0.22 1.95 17.46
CA ASP A 23 -0.58 2.82 18.33
C ASP A 23 -1.99 2.24 18.63
N LYS A 24 -2.32 1.07 18.07
CA LYS A 24 -3.69 0.53 18.03
C LYS A 24 -3.94 -0.67 18.96
N PRO A 25 -5.17 -0.82 19.49
CA PRO A 25 -5.56 -1.99 20.27
C PRO A 25 -5.54 -3.28 19.42
N ALA A 26 -5.34 -4.43 20.05
CA ALA A 26 -5.04 -5.71 19.39
C ALA A 26 -6.01 -6.13 18.26
N HIS A 27 -7.31 -5.81 18.39
CA HIS A 27 -8.29 -6.12 17.34
C HIS A 27 -8.04 -5.31 16.05
N GLU A 28 -7.57 -4.08 16.18
CA GLU A 28 -7.28 -3.23 15.03
C GLU A 28 -5.91 -3.57 14.42
N ALA A 29 -4.99 -4.12 15.22
CA ALA A 29 -3.71 -4.61 14.75
C ALA A 29 -3.83 -5.75 13.73
N GLU A 30 -4.77 -6.69 13.91
CA GLU A 30 -5.02 -7.76 12.92
C GLU A 30 -5.46 -7.20 11.56
N ARG A 31 -6.34 -6.19 11.56
CA ARG A 31 -6.77 -5.52 10.33
C ARG A 31 -5.60 -4.78 9.67
N SER A 32 -4.82 -4.04 10.45
CA SER A 32 -3.63 -3.35 9.94
C SER A 32 -2.60 -4.34 9.37
N GLN A 33 -2.43 -5.51 9.98
CA GLN A 33 -1.55 -6.57 9.48
C GLN A 33 -2.02 -7.12 8.13
N GLN A 34 -3.33 -7.34 7.95
CA GLN A 34 -3.88 -7.74 6.65
C GLN A 34 -3.62 -6.67 5.58
N MET A 35 -3.86 -5.39 5.90
CA MET A 35 -3.61 -4.28 4.99
C MET A 35 -2.12 -4.16 4.60
N ILE A 36 -1.20 -4.40 5.53
CA ILE A 36 0.24 -4.43 5.26
C ILE A 36 0.56 -5.51 4.21
N HIS A 37 0.03 -6.72 4.38
CA HIS A 37 0.25 -7.81 3.43
C HIS A 37 -0.33 -7.54 2.04
N GLU A 38 -1.49 -6.89 1.97
CA GLU A 38 -2.08 -6.46 0.69
C GLU A 38 -1.20 -5.44 -0.03
N VAL A 39 -0.65 -4.46 0.70
CA VAL A 39 0.29 -3.46 0.16
C VAL A 39 1.60 -4.12 -0.28
N GLU A 40 2.15 -5.06 0.48
CA GLU A 40 3.36 -5.79 0.12
C GLU A 40 3.19 -6.58 -1.18
N ARG A 41 2.07 -7.27 -1.34
CA ARG A 41 1.74 -7.99 -2.58
C ARG A 41 1.62 -7.03 -3.75
N LEU A 42 0.90 -5.93 -3.56
CA LEU A 42 0.68 -4.92 -4.59
C LEU A 42 2.01 -4.25 -5.02
N LEU A 43 2.92 -4.01 -4.08
CA LEU A 43 4.26 -3.50 -4.38
C LEU A 43 5.01 -4.41 -5.33
N LEU A 44 4.98 -5.72 -5.09
CA LEU A 44 5.62 -6.70 -5.99
C LEU A 44 4.95 -6.69 -7.36
N ASP A 45 3.62 -6.70 -7.41
CA ASP A 45 2.86 -6.73 -8.67
C ASP A 45 3.08 -5.46 -9.51
N VAL A 46 3.12 -4.28 -8.90
CA VAL A 46 3.42 -3.01 -9.59
C VAL A 46 4.87 -2.95 -10.05
N ARG A 47 5.82 -3.39 -9.22
CA ARG A 47 7.25 -3.38 -9.54
C ARG A 47 7.58 -4.24 -10.76
N VAL A 48 6.95 -5.41 -10.89
CA VAL A 48 7.14 -6.29 -12.06
C VAL A 48 6.21 -5.95 -13.24
N GLY A 49 5.36 -4.92 -13.09
CA GLY A 49 4.44 -4.48 -14.14
C GLY A 49 3.22 -5.38 -14.34
N ARG A 50 2.92 -6.28 -13.41
CA ARG A 50 1.74 -7.16 -13.43
C ARG A 50 0.43 -6.37 -13.20
N THR A 51 0.50 -5.32 -12.39
CA THR A 51 -0.64 -4.44 -12.10
C THR A 51 -0.30 -3.00 -12.47
N ARG A 52 -1.24 -2.33 -13.15
CA ARG A 52 -1.12 -0.91 -13.54
C ARG A 52 -2.22 -0.02 -12.99
N GLU A 53 -3.22 -0.59 -12.32
CA GLU A 53 -4.33 0.16 -11.77
C GLU A 53 -4.69 -0.47 -10.43
N PHE A 54 -4.81 0.33 -9.38
CA PHE A 54 -5.14 -0.14 -8.04
C PHE A 54 -5.72 0.97 -7.18
N LYS A 55 -6.42 0.57 -6.12
CA LYS A 55 -6.97 1.47 -5.11
C LYS A 55 -6.21 1.29 -3.81
N LEU A 56 -5.90 2.41 -3.16
CA LEU A 56 -5.44 2.45 -1.79
C LEU A 56 -6.58 3.00 -0.94
N GLU A 57 -6.91 2.32 0.15
CA GLU A 57 -7.90 2.79 1.13
C GLU A 57 -7.22 3.56 2.29
N PHE A 58 -5.89 3.50 2.38
CA PHE A 58 -5.08 4.12 3.44
C PHE A 58 -3.77 4.69 2.86
N PRO A 59 -3.18 5.76 3.44
CA PRO A 59 -3.75 6.62 4.50
C PRO A 59 -4.90 7.50 4.01
N ASN A 60 -4.96 7.75 2.70
CA ASN A 60 -6.10 8.40 2.05
C ASN A 60 -6.62 7.51 0.94
N ARG A 61 -7.95 7.53 0.73
CA ARG A 61 -8.56 6.78 -0.35
C ARG A 61 -8.15 7.35 -1.70
N MET A 62 -7.37 6.60 -2.45
CA MET A 62 -6.79 7.04 -3.72
C MET A 62 -6.92 5.97 -4.79
N HIS A 63 -7.21 6.40 -6.02
CA HIS A 63 -7.19 5.55 -7.19
C HIS A 63 -5.93 5.86 -8.00
N VAL A 64 -5.06 4.87 -8.16
CA VAL A 64 -3.75 5.02 -8.78
C VAL A 64 -3.74 4.30 -10.12
N ILE A 65 -3.42 5.05 -11.18
CA ILE A 65 -3.15 4.52 -12.52
C ILE A 65 -1.66 4.72 -12.80
N VAL A 66 -0.98 3.62 -13.10
CA VAL A 66 0.43 3.56 -13.48
C VAL A 66 0.53 3.65 -14.99
N SER A 67 1.19 4.70 -15.44
CA SER A 67 1.44 5.04 -16.83
C SER A 67 2.95 5.09 -17.01
N ASP A 68 3.48 4.20 -17.84
CA ASP A 68 4.90 4.19 -18.22
C ASP A 68 5.23 5.38 -19.13
#